data_AF-A0A147JSL0-F1
#
_entry.id   AF-A0A147JSL0-F1
#
_cell.length_a   1.000
_cell.length_b   1.000
_cell.length_c   1.000
_cell.angle_alpha   90.00
_cell.angle_beta   90.00
_cell.angle_gamma   90.00
#
_symmetry.space_group_name_H-M   'P 1'
#
loop_
_entity.id
_entity.type
_entity.pdbx_description
1 polymer ?
#
loop_
_entity_poly.entity_id
_entity_poly.type
_entity_poly.pdbx_seq_one_letter_code
_entity_poly.pdbx_strand_id
1 'polypeptide(L)'
;MRYLGYIYSIYISLIKLYTIRKKYIKYYLQDTYEVKNVKTLELEPLKKKCTIVIVEKEYDEPFWEYDSILLFSRIGSPLEVIMRPTLAFKEFLWELITKHRPDFVTEELVIQGKKEFYEDNPIAEICRERNVPLYKADMDENAKAYLAASLDERKRKRDEVIKTLARLSRKKSKRIEEIEYLTAYGQYLQYELEEEIKKIDFEVREAWVAMGILKRAKKTKKEKVMGIHLSSPRHTEGVTKLLGSMGVEVIPVKFEKRAIPTPEMKFFPVKVGKSGRAPELEVVPVVKAQAKELPSILFFLDTEKHVSSFDISMAYDTGFDIVVPYGGVGPEEARTIIQDAIFSREPKGLKRSCFLIGGKTLKETEEILAVAKQTMFPPFKTSVIIDPHGAYTTAAAIAAKVEQGVKRIGMEEHGLKAVVLAGTGPVGMATSALLAKLGYEVHLTSRSEEKAKKSADEVLERWKVKVEGVKVSNQQEALEVLKDASVVVATGALGTELVSKETLEELNGKKLMVDVNAVPPPGIAGMMPNHDMEELFDEIYGIGALVVGEFKNRVEKETMIAARSAGEGIFDLEHTFWKARELLTREERKIKLAPIRVAAS
;
A
#
# COMPACT_ATOMS: atom_id res chain seq x y z
N MET A 1 -15.57 42.25 22.51
CA MET A 1 -14.33 42.39 23.32
C MET A 1 -14.01 41.18 24.23
N ARG A 2 -15.00 40.43 24.76
CA ARG A 2 -14.72 39.24 25.60
C ARG A 2 -14.11 38.03 24.86
N TYR A 3 -14.33 37.90 23.55
CA TYR A 3 -13.78 36.80 22.74
C TYR A 3 -12.27 36.93 22.41
N LEU A 4 -11.74 38.16 22.27
CA LEU A 4 -10.31 38.37 22.04
C LEU A 4 -9.47 38.05 23.29
N GLY A 5 -10.00 38.26 24.49
CA GLY A 5 -9.30 37.94 25.74
C GLY A 5 -9.10 36.43 25.96
N TYR A 6 -10.04 35.60 25.49
CA TYR A 6 -9.95 34.14 25.59
C TYR A 6 -8.90 33.56 24.63
N ILE A 7 -8.85 34.07 23.40
CA ILE A 7 -7.85 33.67 22.40
C ILE A 7 -6.44 34.10 22.86
N TYR A 8 -6.32 35.29 23.44
CA TYR A 8 -5.03 35.79 23.97
C TYR A 8 -4.54 34.97 25.18
N SER A 9 -5.45 34.52 26.05
CA SER A 9 -5.12 33.67 27.20
C SER A 9 -4.66 32.26 26.78
N ILE A 10 -5.30 31.67 25.76
CA ILE A 10 -4.88 30.38 25.19
C ILE A 10 -3.52 30.51 24.50
N TYR A 11 -3.27 31.60 23.77
CA TYR A 11 -2.00 31.86 23.10
C TYR A 11 -0.84 32.08 24.09
N ILE A 12 -1.06 32.83 25.18
CA ILE A 12 -0.08 32.98 26.26
C ILE A 12 0.17 31.66 27.00
N SER A 13 -0.86 30.83 27.18
CA SER A 13 -0.72 29.52 27.82
C SER A 13 0.06 28.54 26.94
N LEU A 14 -0.15 28.57 25.62
CA LEU A 14 0.64 27.82 24.65
C LEU A 14 2.09 28.30 24.58
N ILE A 15 2.34 29.61 24.63
CA ILE A 15 3.71 30.16 24.70
C ILE A 15 4.38 29.79 26.02
N LYS A 16 3.67 29.80 27.15
CA LYS A 16 4.20 29.32 28.44
C LYS A 16 4.49 27.83 28.41
N LEU A 17 3.63 26.99 27.83
CA LEU A 17 3.88 25.55 27.63
C LEU A 17 5.07 25.30 26.70
N TYR A 18 5.21 26.07 25.62
CA TYR A 18 6.33 25.96 24.69
C TYR A 18 7.65 26.43 25.35
N THR A 19 7.60 27.49 26.16
CA THR A 19 8.77 28.01 26.90
C THR A 19 9.16 27.09 28.05
N ILE A 20 8.20 26.51 28.77
CA ILE A 20 8.44 25.49 29.80
C ILE A 20 9.01 24.23 29.14
N ARG A 21 8.50 23.78 27.99
CA ARG A 21 9.06 22.65 27.25
C ARG A 21 10.48 22.94 26.75
N LYS A 22 10.77 24.15 26.27
CA LYS A 22 12.13 24.56 25.87
C LYS A 22 13.08 24.68 27.06
N LYS A 23 12.58 25.13 28.23
CA LYS A 23 13.35 25.24 29.48
C LYS A 23 13.56 23.87 30.14
N TYR A 24 12.61 22.94 30.05
CA TYR A 24 12.74 21.54 30.47
C TYR A 24 13.67 20.75 29.54
N ILE A 25 13.60 20.97 28.22
CA ILE A 25 14.58 20.41 27.27
C ILE A 25 15.98 20.96 27.59
N LYS A 26 16.11 22.24 27.96
CA LYS A 26 17.40 22.84 28.34
C LYS A 26 17.91 22.37 29.71
N TYR A 27 17.02 22.12 30.68
CA TYR A 27 17.39 21.62 32.02
C TYR A 27 17.69 20.12 32.03
N TYR A 28 17.00 19.30 31.24
CA TYR A 28 17.34 17.87 31.09
C TYR A 28 18.61 17.64 30.26
N LEU A 29 19.08 18.65 29.52
CA LEU A 29 20.36 18.61 28.79
C LEU A 29 21.53 19.19 29.59
N GLN A 30 21.33 19.64 30.84
CA GLN A 30 22.41 20.21 31.65
C GLN A 30 22.95 19.31 32.77
N ASP A 31 22.27 18.21 33.15
CA ASP A 31 22.73 17.28 34.20
C ASP A 31 22.94 15.83 33.75
N THR A 32 23.05 15.57 32.46
CA THR A 32 23.41 14.25 31.93
C THR A 32 24.56 14.40 30.96
N TYR A 33 25.73 13.88 31.36
CA TYR A 33 26.95 13.62 30.58
C TYR A 33 27.19 14.55 29.38
N GLU A 34 28.25 15.36 29.42
CA GLU A 34 28.78 16.02 28.22
C GLU A 34 29.06 14.98 27.10
N VAL A 35 28.07 14.71 26.25
CA VAL A 35 28.24 13.94 25.03
C VAL A 35 28.79 14.92 23.99
N LYS A 36 30.10 15.05 23.95
CA LYS A 36 30.79 15.78 22.87
C LYS A 36 30.40 15.18 21.51
N ASN A 37 29.80 16.01 20.65
CA ASN A 37 29.62 15.82 19.20
C ASN A 37 28.98 14.50 18.74
N VAL A 38 27.65 14.37 18.81
CA VAL A 38 26.91 13.41 17.97
C VAL A 38 26.82 13.98 16.57
N LYS A 39 27.31 13.26 15.55
CA LYS A 39 27.15 13.67 14.14
C LYS A 39 25.68 13.55 13.73
N THR A 40 25.15 14.55 13.03
CA THR A 40 23.80 14.50 12.44
C THR A 40 23.79 13.61 11.20
N LEU A 41 22.72 12.82 11.03
CA LEU A 41 22.45 12.03 9.84
C LEU A 41 21.76 12.92 8.79
N GLU A 42 22.44 13.21 7.68
CA GLU A 42 21.92 14.05 6.60
C GLU A 42 22.31 13.44 5.24
N LEU A 43 21.31 13.07 4.45
CA LEU A 43 21.47 12.61 3.07
C LEU A 43 21.13 13.76 2.12
N GLU A 44 22.11 14.19 1.33
CA GLU A 44 21.88 15.19 0.28
C GLU A 44 22.24 14.60 -1.09
N PRO A 45 21.46 14.89 -2.14
CA PRO A 45 21.74 14.43 -3.50
C PRO A 45 23.14 14.80 -3.98
N LEU A 46 23.74 13.90 -4.76
CA LEU A 46 25.07 14.13 -5.30
C LEU A 46 24.98 14.89 -6.64
N LYS A 47 25.66 16.03 -6.72
CA LYS A 47 25.72 16.87 -7.95
C LYS A 47 26.77 16.39 -8.96
N LYS A 48 27.22 15.14 -8.88
CA LYS A 48 28.29 14.56 -9.72
C LYS A 48 27.88 13.18 -10.22
N LYS A 49 28.43 12.76 -11.37
CA LYS A 49 28.21 11.40 -11.87
C LYS A 49 28.96 10.43 -10.97
N CYS A 50 28.23 9.55 -10.30
CA CYS A 50 28.79 8.59 -9.36
C CYS A 50 28.20 7.22 -9.62
N THR A 51 29.09 6.24 -9.79
CA THR A 51 28.74 4.84 -9.92
C THR A 51 29.29 4.10 -8.70
N ILE A 52 28.44 3.41 -7.96
CA ILE A 52 28.84 2.58 -6.82
C ILE A 52 28.54 1.12 -7.14
N VAL A 53 29.58 0.29 -7.15
CA VAL A 53 29.43 -1.16 -7.23
C VAL A 53 29.22 -1.67 -5.81
N ILE A 54 28.02 -2.16 -5.49
CA ILE A 54 27.74 -2.77 -4.19
C ILE A 54 27.98 -4.27 -4.31
N VAL A 55 28.94 -4.78 -3.55
CA VAL A 55 29.34 -6.18 -3.54
C VAL A 55 28.81 -6.82 -2.26
N GLU A 56 27.94 -7.81 -2.40
CA GLU A 56 27.43 -8.58 -1.25
C GLU A 56 28.57 -9.34 -0.58
N LYS A 57 28.77 -9.12 0.71
CA LYS A 57 29.72 -9.88 1.52
C LYS A 57 29.27 -11.33 1.68
N GLU A 58 30.24 -12.22 1.84
CA GLU A 58 30.02 -13.63 2.20
C GLU A 58 30.53 -13.99 3.61
N TYR A 59 31.01 -12.98 4.34
CA TYR A 59 31.57 -13.04 5.70
C TYR A 59 30.87 -11.98 6.54
N ASP A 60 30.99 -12.06 7.87
CA ASP A 60 30.21 -11.27 8.82
C ASP A 60 28.69 -11.48 8.75
N GLU A 61 28.25 -12.57 8.11
CA GLU A 61 26.84 -12.99 7.98
C GLU A 61 26.57 -14.28 8.78
N PRO A 62 25.42 -14.40 9.47
CA PRO A 62 25.09 -15.61 10.23
C PRO A 62 24.89 -16.84 9.32
N PHE A 63 25.41 -17.99 9.76
CA PHE A 63 25.35 -19.26 9.01
C PHE A 63 24.03 -20.06 9.22
N TRP A 64 23.11 -19.59 10.07
CA TRP A 64 21.82 -20.25 10.38
C TRP A 64 20.68 -19.24 10.62
N GLU A 65 19.44 -19.76 10.62
CA GLU A 65 18.18 -19.01 10.75
C GLU A 65 18.11 -18.06 11.96
N TYR A 66 17.41 -16.97 11.71
CA TYR A 66 17.24 -15.77 12.52
C TYR A 66 16.64 -16.03 13.91
N ASP A 67 17.32 -15.56 14.95
CA ASP A 67 16.76 -14.59 15.92
C ASP A 67 17.79 -14.29 17.02
N SER A 68 18.46 -13.13 16.92
CA SER A 68 19.03 -12.41 18.06
C SER A 68 19.72 -11.14 17.58
N ILE A 69 18.92 -10.09 17.35
CA ILE A 69 19.25 -8.66 17.53
C ILE A 69 20.77 -8.40 17.54
N LEU A 70 21.37 -8.38 16.34
CA LEU A 70 22.83 -8.36 16.17
C LEU A 70 23.49 -7.04 16.57
N LEU A 71 22.70 -6.00 16.88
CA LEU A 71 23.24 -4.77 17.48
C LEU A 71 23.92 -5.04 18.83
N PHE A 72 23.56 -6.11 19.56
CA PHE A 72 24.03 -6.36 20.93
C PHE A 72 24.45 -7.81 21.26
N SER A 73 24.38 -8.73 20.29
CA SER A 73 24.74 -10.13 20.50
C SER A 73 26.25 -10.34 20.38
N ARG A 74 26.94 -10.58 21.51
CA ARG A 74 28.30 -11.12 21.49
C ARG A 74 28.22 -12.58 21.02
N ILE A 75 28.56 -12.83 19.76
CA ILE A 75 28.79 -14.19 19.27
C ILE A 75 29.98 -14.75 20.07
N GLY A 76 29.81 -15.95 20.64
CA GLY A 76 30.87 -16.63 21.38
C GLY A 76 32.11 -16.89 20.50
N SER A 77 33.27 -16.98 21.13
CA SER A 77 34.60 -17.02 20.52
C SER A 77 34.98 -18.18 19.56
N PRO A 78 34.23 -19.28 19.30
CA PRO A 78 34.75 -20.33 18.40
C PRO A 78 34.65 -20.07 16.89
N LEU A 79 33.97 -19.01 16.41
CA LEU A 79 33.62 -18.83 14.99
C LEU A 79 34.31 -17.65 14.27
N GLU A 80 35.36 -17.06 14.84
CA GLU A 80 36.09 -15.93 14.22
C GLU A 80 36.61 -16.23 12.80
N VAL A 81 36.85 -17.49 12.46
CA VAL A 81 37.33 -17.91 11.12
C VAL A 81 36.28 -17.69 10.03
N ILE A 82 34.98 -17.73 10.35
CA ILE A 82 33.86 -17.51 9.41
C ILE A 82 33.64 -16.00 9.15
N MET A 83 34.23 -15.14 9.96
CA MET A 83 34.20 -13.67 9.82
C MET A 83 35.28 -13.14 8.86
N ARG A 84 35.90 -14.02 8.04
CA ARG A 84 36.93 -13.64 7.07
C ARG A 84 36.52 -14.01 5.65
N PRO A 85 36.86 -13.17 4.63
CA PRO A 85 36.56 -13.49 3.24
C PRO A 85 37.30 -14.76 2.78
N THR A 86 36.65 -15.55 1.94
CA THR A 86 37.28 -16.73 1.33
C THR A 86 38.36 -16.31 0.31
N LEU A 87 39.20 -17.26 -0.11
CA LEU A 87 40.19 -17.00 -1.16
C LEU A 87 39.54 -16.54 -2.47
N ALA A 88 38.45 -17.19 -2.89
CA ALA A 88 37.74 -16.84 -4.13
C ALA A 88 37.19 -15.41 -4.10
N PHE A 89 36.63 -14.98 -2.96
CA PHE A 89 36.15 -13.60 -2.81
C PHE A 89 37.30 -12.59 -2.83
N LYS A 90 38.43 -12.90 -2.19
CA LYS A 90 39.63 -12.05 -2.24
C LYS A 90 40.18 -11.90 -3.66
N GLU A 91 40.29 -13.00 -4.40
CA GLU A 91 40.74 -12.99 -5.80
C GLU A 91 39.77 -12.20 -6.70
N PHE A 92 38.46 -12.39 -6.53
CA PHE A 92 37.46 -11.60 -7.25
C PHE A 92 37.62 -10.11 -6.97
N LEU A 93 37.69 -9.72 -5.70
CA LEU A 93 37.79 -8.31 -5.32
C LEU A 93 39.09 -7.70 -5.83
N TRP A 94 40.19 -8.46 -5.76
CA TRP A 94 41.47 -8.11 -6.34
C TRP A 94 41.35 -7.80 -7.83
N GLU A 95 40.74 -8.69 -8.62
CA GLU A 95 40.53 -8.49 -10.06
C GLU A 95 39.61 -7.30 -10.35
N LEU A 96 38.51 -7.16 -9.60
CA LEU A 96 37.56 -6.06 -9.72
C LEU A 96 38.24 -4.70 -9.50
N ILE A 97 39.01 -4.56 -8.41
CA ILE A 97 39.77 -3.34 -8.10
C ILE A 97 40.85 -3.09 -9.15
N THR A 98 41.56 -4.13 -9.59
CA THR A 98 42.64 -4.03 -10.59
C THR A 98 42.11 -3.51 -11.93
N LYS A 99 41.00 -4.10 -12.40
CA LYS A 99 40.40 -3.81 -13.70
C LYS A 99 39.72 -2.45 -13.73
N HIS A 100 38.98 -2.10 -12.68
CA HIS A 100 38.11 -0.92 -12.68
C HIS A 100 38.71 0.29 -11.95
N ARG A 101 39.79 0.12 -11.17
CA ARG A 101 40.54 1.18 -10.47
C ARG A 101 39.62 2.21 -9.79
N PRO A 102 38.77 1.78 -8.83
CA PRO A 102 37.84 2.68 -8.15
C PRO A 102 38.58 3.78 -7.38
N ASP A 103 37.92 4.92 -7.21
CA ASP A 103 38.43 6.07 -6.45
C ASP A 103 38.52 5.79 -4.95
N PHE A 104 37.65 4.91 -4.46
CA PHE A 104 37.65 4.47 -3.07
C PHE A 104 36.92 3.13 -2.93
N VAL A 105 37.25 2.41 -1.86
CA VAL A 105 36.47 1.29 -1.35
C VAL A 105 35.87 1.68 -0.01
N THR A 106 34.63 1.26 0.23
CA THR A 106 33.98 1.36 1.54
C THR A 106 33.51 0.01 2.01
N GLU A 107 33.46 -0.18 3.32
CA GLU A 107 33.01 -1.42 3.92
C GLU A 107 32.15 -1.14 5.17
N GLU A 108 31.04 -1.86 5.29
CA GLU A 108 30.20 -1.90 6.50
C GLU A 108 30.91 -2.66 7.62
N LEU A 109 30.73 -2.25 8.88
CA LEU A 109 31.43 -2.83 10.02
C LEU A 109 30.43 -3.42 11.01
N VAL A 110 30.40 -4.75 11.09
CA VAL A 110 29.44 -5.48 11.94
C VAL A 110 29.81 -5.32 13.42
N ILE A 111 30.99 -5.73 13.90
CA ILE A 111 31.57 -5.33 15.21
C ILE A 111 33.10 -5.59 15.19
N GLN A 112 33.95 -4.58 14.92
CA GLN A 112 35.39 -4.58 15.27
C GLN A 112 35.93 -3.14 15.42
N GLY A 113 37.02 -2.97 16.17
CA GLY A 113 37.65 -1.67 16.45
C GLY A 113 38.35 -1.05 15.24
N LYS A 114 38.74 0.24 15.36
CA LYS A 114 39.36 0.99 14.27
C LYS A 114 40.71 0.43 13.84
N LYS A 115 41.47 -0.17 14.75
CA LYS A 115 42.82 -0.67 14.48
C LYS A 115 42.76 -1.94 13.64
N GLU A 116 41.93 -2.88 14.08
CA GLU A 116 41.68 -4.17 13.45
C GLU A 116 41.16 -3.99 12.00
N PHE A 117 40.29 -2.99 11.78
CA PHE A 117 39.74 -2.70 10.44
C PHE A 117 40.80 -2.25 9.40
N TYR A 118 41.86 -1.56 9.83
CA TYR A 118 42.89 -1.04 8.90
C TYR A 118 44.16 -1.89 8.86
N GLU A 119 44.48 -2.59 9.95
CA GLU A 119 45.71 -3.37 10.08
C GLU A 119 45.50 -4.87 9.78
N ASP A 120 44.40 -5.46 10.27
CA ASP A 120 44.17 -6.92 10.26
C ASP A 120 43.11 -7.38 9.24
N ASN A 121 42.52 -6.44 8.50
CA ASN A 121 41.49 -6.71 7.50
C ASN A 121 42.12 -7.13 6.15
N PRO A 122 41.81 -8.34 5.62
CA PRO A 122 42.30 -8.77 4.31
C PRO A 122 41.89 -7.85 3.15
N ILE A 123 40.77 -7.13 3.28
CA ILE A 123 40.33 -6.14 2.29
C ILE A 123 41.25 -4.91 2.32
N ALA A 124 41.72 -4.49 3.50
CA ALA A 124 42.66 -3.39 3.64
C ALA A 124 44.01 -3.71 3.00
N GLU A 125 44.47 -4.96 3.10
CA GLU A 125 45.66 -5.46 2.39
C GLU A 125 45.53 -5.33 0.87
N ILE A 126 44.45 -5.87 0.28
CA ILE A 126 44.16 -5.75 -1.16
C ILE A 126 44.15 -4.28 -1.60
N CYS A 127 43.47 -3.43 -0.84
CA CYS A 127 43.37 -2.00 -1.14
C CYS A 127 44.74 -1.28 -1.07
N ARG A 128 45.59 -1.61 -0.09
CA ARG A 128 46.96 -1.07 0.03
C ARG A 128 47.81 -1.47 -1.17
N GLU A 129 47.80 -2.75 -1.55
CA GLU A 129 48.58 -3.26 -2.68
C GLU A 129 48.14 -2.65 -4.02
N ARG A 130 46.85 -2.31 -4.15
CA ARG A 130 46.30 -1.65 -5.34
C ARG A 130 46.29 -0.12 -5.27
N ASN A 131 46.81 0.47 -4.19
CA ASN A 131 46.86 1.91 -3.96
C ASN A 131 45.48 2.59 -4.06
N VAL A 132 44.44 1.93 -3.50
CA VAL A 132 43.07 2.44 -3.42
C VAL A 132 42.71 2.66 -1.94
N PRO A 133 42.16 3.81 -1.55
CA PRO A 133 41.83 4.06 -0.16
C PRO A 133 40.58 3.30 0.30
N LEU A 134 40.68 2.59 1.42
CA LEU A 134 39.56 1.94 2.12
C LEU A 134 38.99 2.84 3.22
N TYR A 135 37.67 2.90 3.34
CA TYR A 135 36.99 3.66 4.39
C TYR A 135 35.86 2.88 5.06
N LYS A 136 35.69 3.08 6.37
CA LYS A 136 34.46 2.67 7.08
C LYS A 136 33.24 3.46 6.56
N ALA A 137 32.17 2.74 6.26
CA ALA A 137 30.84 3.30 6.01
C ALA A 137 29.82 2.53 6.86
N ASP A 138 29.60 2.99 8.10
CA ASP A 138 28.62 2.44 9.04
C ASP A 138 28.21 3.55 10.02
N MET A 139 27.22 3.28 10.87
CA MET A 139 26.74 4.17 11.91
C MET A 139 27.85 4.55 12.89
N ASP A 140 27.88 5.83 13.27
CA ASP A 140 28.87 6.40 14.18
C ASP A 140 28.77 5.78 15.58
N GLU A 141 29.90 5.55 16.24
CA GLU A 141 29.97 4.87 17.55
C GLU A 141 29.17 5.62 18.63
N ASN A 142 29.15 6.96 18.60
CA ASN A 142 28.36 7.75 19.54
C ASN A 142 26.86 7.61 19.26
N ALA A 143 26.46 7.53 17.99
CA ALA A 143 25.07 7.30 17.59
C ALA A 143 24.63 5.87 17.99
N LYS A 144 25.48 4.86 17.79
CA LYS A 144 25.25 3.48 18.26
C LYS A 144 25.04 3.45 19.77
N ALA A 145 25.91 4.11 20.55
CA ALA A 145 25.81 4.16 22.00
C ALA A 145 24.53 4.86 22.48
N TYR A 146 24.12 5.96 21.82
CA TYR A 146 22.87 6.66 22.13
C TYR A 146 21.63 5.79 21.88
N LEU A 147 21.56 5.14 20.72
CA LEU A 147 20.44 4.25 20.37
C LEU A 147 20.42 3.01 21.28
N ALA A 148 21.59 2.48 21.63
CA ALA A 148 21.72 1.39 22.61
C ALA A 148 21.14 1.77 23.98
N ALA A 149 21.44 2.97 24.48
CA ALA A 149 20.91 3.43 25.76
C ALA A 149 19.37 3.53 25.75
N SER A 150 18.77 3.99 24.63
CA SER A 150 17.32 4.02 24.46
C SER A 150 16.69 2.62 24.48
N LEU A 151 17.32 1.66 23.78
CA LEU A 151 16.87 0.26 23.76
C LEU A 151 17.05 -0.42 25.13
N ASP A 152 18.12 -0.11 25.85
CA ASP A 152 18.39 -0.65 27.19
C ASP A 152 17.29 -0.31 28.19
N GLU A 153 16.70 0.89 28.12
CA GLU A 153 15.58 1.26 28.98
C GLU A 153 14.36 0.35 28.75
N ARG A 154 13.99 0.14 27.49
CA ARG A 154 12.85 -0.72 27.10
C ARG A 154 13.11 -2.18 27.42
N LYS A 155 14.34 -2.64 27.16
CA LYS A 155 14.83 -3.97 27.53
C LYS A 155 14.75 -4.19 29.04
N ARG A 156 15.14 -3.22 29.87
CA ARG A 156 15.02 -3.31 31.34
C ARG A 156 13.56 -3.45 31.77
N LYS A 157 12.63 -2.67 31.21
CA LYS A 157 11.19 -2.77 31.52
C LYS A 157 10.66 -4.17 31.22
N ARG A 158 10.97 -4.72 30.03
CA ARG A 158 10.59 -6.09 29.67
C ARG A 158 11.24 -7.12 30.61
N ASP A 159 12.54 -7.00 30.88
CA ASP A 159 13.27 -7.95 31.72
C ASP A 159 12.76 -7.96 33.17
N GLU A 160 12.28 -6.81 33.67
CA GLU A 160 11.61 -6.69 34.97
C GLU A 160 10.27 -7.45 35.00
N VAL A 161 9.47 -7.33 33.94
CA VAL A 161 8.23 -8.12 33.78
C VAL A 161 8.53 -9.61 33.76
N ILE A 162 9.54 -10.05 32.98
CA ILE A 162 9.96 -11.46 32.91
C ILE A 162 10.44 -11.96 34.29
N LYS A 163 11.25 -11.17 35.00
CA LYS A 163 11.70 -11.51 36.36
C LYS A 163 10.53 -11.64 37.33
N THR A 164 9.52 -10.77 37.21
CA THR A 164 8.32 -10.81 38.04
C THR A 164 7.49 -12.05 37.75
N LEU A 165 7.24 -12.36 36.47
CA LEU A 165 6.59 -13.60 36.03
C LEU A 165 7.33 -14.85 36.54
N ALA A 166 8.65 -14.89 36.44
CA ALA A 166 9.47 -16.01 36.93
C ALA A 166 9.40 -16.19 38.47
N ARG A 167 9.19 -15.11 39.23
CA ARG A 167 8.96 -15.19 40.69
C ARG A 167 7.55 -15.68 41.01
N LEU A 168 6.55 -15.20 40.26
CA LEU A 168 5.16 -15.56 40.43
C LEU A 168 4.90 -17.03 40.05
N SER A 169 5.58 -17.57 39.03
CA SER A 169 5.45 -18.96 38.59
C SER A 169 6.04 -20.00 39.57
N ARG A 170 7.04 -19.60 40.37
CA ARG A 170 7.67 -20.47 41.39
C ARG A 170 6.86 -20.59 42.68
N LYS A 171 6.01 -19.62 42.98
CA LYS A 171 5.04 -19.71 44.08
C LYS A 171 3.82 -20.44 43.52
N LYS A 172 3.22 -21.40 44.25
CA LYS A 172 1.88 -21.96 43.92
C LYS A 172 0.81 -20.87 44.11
N SER A 173 0.90 -19.80 43.33
CA SER A 173 0.20 -18.53 43.50
C SER A 173 -1.18 -18.59 42.87
N LYS A 174 -2.21 -18.16 43.62
CA LYS A 174 -3.60 -18.00 43.17
C LYS A 174 -3.84 -16.72 42.34
N ARG A 175 -2.79 -16.00 41.89
CA ARG A 175 -2.90 -14.72 41.17
C ARG A 175 -2.81 -14.88 39.65
N ILE A 176 -3.76 -15.63 39.09
CA ILE A 176 -3.78 -15.96 37.66
C ILE A 176 -3.93 -14.70 36.80
N GLU A 177 -4.84 -13.80 37.18
CA GLU A 177 -5.10 -12.53 36.46
C GLU A 177 -3.86 -11.63 36.37
N GLU A 178 -3.09 -11.50 37.46
CA GLU A 178 -1.84 -10.73 37.49
C GLU A 178 -0.78 -11.36 36.56
N ILE A 179 -0.69 -12.69 36.51
CA ILE A 179 0.22 -13.42 35.62
C ILE A 179 -0.18 -13.23 34.15
N GLU A 180 -1.47 -13.33 33.83
CA GLU A 180 -1.99 -13.14 32.47
C GLU A 180 -1.76 -11.70 31.98
N TYR A 181 -2.08 -10.70 32.81
CA TYR A 181 -1.80 -9.29 32.50
C TYR A 181 -0.30 -9.05 32.26
N LEU A 182 0.57 -9.49 33.18
CA LEU A 182 2.01 -9.31 33.04
C LEU A 182 2.57 -10.05 31.82
N THR A 183 1.99 -11.20 31.44
CA THR A 183 2.36 -11.93 30.23
C THR A 183 2.02 -11.12 28.97
N ALA A 184 0.79 -10.61 28.86
CA ALA A 184 0.37 -9.78 27.74
C ALA A 184 1.18 -8.48 27.65
N TYR A 185 1.43 -7.82 28.78
CA TYR A 185 2.26 -6.62 28.84
C TYR A 185 3.72 -6.91 28.46
N GLY A 186 4.28 -8.03 28.92
CA GLY A 186 5.63 -8.48 28.54
C GLY A 186 5.75 -8.77 27.04
N GLN A 187 4.74 -9.38 26.42
CA GLN A 187 4.67 -9.61 24.97
C GLN A 187 4.62 -8.30 24.19
N TYR A 188 3.80 -7.33 24.63
CA TYR A 188 3.77 -6.00 24.03
C TYR A 188 5.13 -5.29 24.09
N LEU A 189 5.79 -5.30 25.25
CA LEU A 189 7.12 -4.70 25.40
C LEU A 189 8.18 -5.38 24.52
N GLN A 190 8.09 -6.71 24.34
CA GLN A 190 8.95 -7.45 23.43
C GLN A 190 8.72 -7.03 21.97
N TYR A 191 7.46 -6.94 21.55
CA TYR A 191 7.09 -6.51 20.20
C TYR A 191 7.58 -5.08 19.89
N GLU A 192 7.34 -4.12 20.79
CA GLU A 192 7.82 -2.75 20.60
C GLU A 192 9.35 -2.67 20.52
N LEU A 193 10.05 -3.49 21.31
CA LEU A 193 11.51 -3.55 21.27
C LEU A 193 12.00 -4.08 19.92
N GLU A 194 11.40 -5.14 19.40
CA GLU A 194 11.73 -5.72 18.09
C GLU A 194 11.50 -4.74 16.94
N GLU A 195 10.37 -4.03 16.93
CA GLU A 195 10.07 -3.03 15.89
C GLU A 195 11.06 -1.86 15.91
N GLU A 196 11.43 -1.37 17.10
CA GLU A 196 12.43 -0.31 17.20
C GLU A 196 13.83 -0.78 16.77
N ILE A 197 14.20 -2.03 17.08
CA ILE A 197 15.45 -2.62 16.62
C ILE A 197 15.47 -2.74 15.10
N LYS A 198 14.40 -3.24 14.47
CA LYS A 198 14.30 -3.34 13.01
C LYS A 198 14.45 -1.96 12.38
N LYS A 199 13.76 -0.95 12.93
CA LYS A 199 13.88 0.43 12.46
C LYS A 199 15.32 0.94 12.56
N ILE A 200 16.02 0.69 13.66
CA ILE A 200 17.41 1.10 13.82
C ILE A 200 18.33 0.37 12.81
N ASP A 201 18.12 -0.93 12.61
CA ASP A 201 18.96 -1.78 11.76
C ASP A 201 18.76 -1.51 10.26
N PHE A 202 17.52 -1.29 9.81
CA PHE A 202 17.20 -1.16 8.37
C PHE A 202 16.88 0.27 7.92
N GLU A 203 16.32 1.14 8.76
CA GLU A 203 16.08 2.54 8.34
C GLU A 203 17.27 3.44 8.70
N VAL A 204 17.72 3.38 9.96
CA VAL A 204 18.72 4.32 10.47
C VAL A 204 20.12 3.94 10.00
N ARG A 205 20.56 2.69 10.24
CA ARG A 205 21.91 2.24 9.92
C ARG A 205 22.20 2.34 8.42
N GLU A 206 21.28 1.93 7.56
CA GLU A 206 21.45 1.99 6.10
C GLU A 206 21.61 3.43 5.60
N ALA A 207 20.87 4.38 6.19
CA ALA A 207 21.06 5.80 5.91
C ALA A 207 22.46 6.30 6.34
N TRP A 208 22.98 5.81 7.47
CA TRP A 208 24.36 6.11 7.89
C TRP A 208 25.41 5.54 6.93
N VAL A 209 25.21 4.30 6.46
CA VAL A 209 26.07 3.66 5.45
C VAL A 209 26.07 4.49 4.16
N ALA A 210 24.88 4.79 3.62
CA ALA A 210 24.72 5.61 2.42
C ALA A 210 25.38 6.99 2.57
N MET A 211 25.19 7.66 3.72
CA MET A 211 25.84 8.93 4.03
C MET A 211 27.37 8.79 4.05
N GLY A 212 27.89 7.71 4.63
CA GLY A 212 29.30 7.38 4.65
C GLY A 212 29.90 7.29 3.24
N ILE A 213 29.23 6.58 2.34
CA ILE A 213 29.60 6.40 0.92
C ILE A 213 29.56 7.74 0.19
N LEU A 214 28.44 8.47 0.28
CA LEU A 214 28.25 9.77 -0.38
C LEU A 214 29.29 10.80 0.07
N LYS A 215 29.67 10.78 1.34
CA LYS A 215 30.72 11.66 1.88
C LYS A 215 32.08 11.40 1.23
N ARG A 216 32.39 10.14 0.87
CA ARG A 216 33.62 9.82 0.13
C ARG A 216 33.52 10.28 -1.31
N ALA A 217 32.40 10.01 -1.98
CA ALA A 217 32.16 10.48 -3.33
C ALA A 217 32.25 12.02 -3.45
N LYS A 218 31.67 12.77 -2.50
CA LYS A 218 31.74 14.25 -2.45
C LYS A 218 33.18 14.76 -2.31
N LYS A 219 34.04 14.07 -1.54
CA LYS A 219 35.44 14.46 -1.33
C LYS A 219 36.34 14.18 -2.53
N THR A 220 35.94 13.29 -3.43
CA THR A 220 36.67 13.02 -4.66
C THR A 220 36.60 14.24 -5.60
N LYS A 221 37.75 14.70 -6.08
CA LYS A 221 37.85 15.88 -6.96
C LYS A 221 37.31 15.64 -8.38
N LYS A 222 37.26 14.38 -8.82
CA LYS A 222 36.77 13.99 -10.16
C LYS A 222 35.29 14.33 -10.35
N GLU A 223 34.90 14.56 -11.61
CA GLU A 223 33.50 14.75 -12.01
C GLU A 223 32.74 13.43 -12.13
N LYS A 224 33.44 12.38 -12.58
CA LYS A 224 32.98 11.00 -12.59
C LYS A 224 33.71 10.26 -11.47
N VAL A 225 32.94 9.74 -10.52
CA VAL A 225 33.45 9.01 -9.36
C VAL A 225 32.99 7.56 -9.46
N MET A 226 33.90 6.62 -9.22
CA MET A 226 33.58 5.21 -9.10
C MET A 226 34.01 4.70 -7.72
N GLY A 227 33.07 4.14 -6.97
CA GLY A 227 33.36 3.52 -5.68
C GLY A 227 32.94 2.06 -5.65
N ILE A 228 33.57 1.29 -4.77
CA ILE A 228 33.09 -0.05 -4.40
C ILE A 228 32.62 0.00 -2.95
N HIS A 229 31.47 -0.61 -2.68
CA HIS A 229 30.96 -0.76 -1.32
C HIS A 229 30.73 -2.24 -1.00
N LEU A 230 31.35 -2.74 0.07
CA LEU A 230 31.14 -4.09 0.58
C LEU A 230 29.99 -4.06 1.59
N SER A 231 28.86 -4.65 1.21
CA SER A 231 27.59 -4.58 1.95
C SER A 231 27.18 -5.95 2.48
N SER A 232 26.61 -5.98 3.69
CA SER A 232 25.80 -7.12 4.13
C SER A 232 24.68 -7.37 3.11
N PRO A 233 24.42 -8.62 2.71
CA PRO A 233 23.26 -8.96 1.89
C PRO A 233 21.92 -8.45 2.46
N ARG A 234 21.83 -8.29 3.79
CA ARG A 234 20.63 -7.76 4.47
C ARG A 234 20.39 -6.28 4.17
N HIS A 235 21.46 -5.51 3.99
CA HIS A 235 21.41 -4.06 3.82
C HIS A 235 21.56 -3.62 2.36
N THR A 236 21.99 -4.53 1.47
CA THR A 236 22.22 -4.24 0.04
C THR A 236 21.00 -3.59 -0.61
N GLU A 237 19.79 -4.09 -0.38
CA GLU A 237 18.58 -3.56 -1.03
C GLU A 237 18.28 -2.12 -0.59
N GLY A 238 18.22 -1.86 0.71
CA GLY A 238 17.85 -0.54 1.20
C GLY A 238 18.95 0.50 1.00
N VAL A 239 20.24 0.13 1.15
CA VAL A 239 21.36 1.00 0.76
C VAL A 239 21.33 1.32 -0.74
N THR A 240 21.02 0.34 -1.60
CA THR A 240 20.85 0.56 -3.05
C THR A 240 19.74 1.58 -3.34
N LYS A 241 18.57 1.43 -2.71
CA LYS A 241 17.43 2.35 -2.87
C LYS A 241 17.80 3.76 -2.41
N LEU A 242 18.44 3.89 -1.24
CA LEU A 242 18.87 5.18 -0.70
C LEU A 242 19.87 5.88 -1.62
N LEU A 243 20.93 5.19 -2.06
CA LEU A 243 21.91 5.77 -2.99
C LEU A 243 21.28 6.15 -4.34
N GLY A 244 20.40 5.30 -4.88
CA GLY A 244 19.66 5.58 -6.10
C GLY A 244 18.82 6.85 -6.00
N SER A 245 18.11 7.04 -4.87
CA SER A 245 17.33 8.25 -4.61
C SER A 245 18.20 9.53 -4.52
N MET A 246 19.49 9.38 -4.22
CA MET A 246 20.47 10.47 -4.15
C MET A 246 21.18 10.75 -5.49
N GLY A 247 20.76 10.10 -6.58
CA GLY A 247 21.30 10.30 -7.93
C GLY A 247 22.57 9.50 -8.22
N VAL A 248 22.84 8.45 -7.45
CA VAL A 248 23.97 7.53 -7.66
C VAL A 248 23.52 6.35 -8.52
N GLU A 249 24.31 6.01 -9.54
CA GLU A 249 24.14 4.76 -10.29
C GLU A 249 24.68 3.60 -9.44
N VAL A 250 23.85 2.61 -9.14
CA VAL A 250 24.24 1.49 -8.28
C VAL A 250 24.27 0.20 -9.08
N ILE A 251 25.37 -0.55 -8.98
CA ILE A 251 25.56 -1.85 -9.62
C ILE A 251 25.67 -2.91 -8.52
N PRO A 252 24.58 -3.61 -8.17
CA PRO A 252 24.63 -4.69 -7.18
C PRO A 252 25.25 -5.96 -7.78
N VAL A 253 26.20 -6.54 -7.05
CA VAL A 253 26.93 -7.76 -7.40
C VAL A 253 26.72 -8.78 -6.29
N LYS A 254 26.14 -9.92 -6.66
CA LYS A 254 25.92 -11.07 -5.77
C LYS A 254 26.85 -12.22 -6.15
N PHE A 255 27.24 -13.03 -5.17
CA PHE A 255 27.96 -14.28 -5.42
C PHE A 255 27.01 -15.47 -5.39
N GLU A 256 26.90 -16.19 -6.50
CA GLU A 256 26.28 -17.51 -6.53
C GLU A 256 27.36 -18.58 -6.35
N LYS A 257 27.15 -19.50 -5.42
CA LYS A 257 28.06 -20.63 -5.17
C LYS A 257 27.43 -21.89 -5.76
N ARG A 258 28.16 -22.58 -6.65
CA ARG A 258 27.74 -23.86 -7.25
C ARG A 258 28.77 -24.91 -6.94
N ALA A 259 28.34 -26.01 -6.33
CA ALA A 259 29.21 -27.17 -6.14
C ALA A 259 29.26 -27.96 -7.46
N ILE A 260 30.46 -28.28 -7.94
CA ILE A 260 30.62 -29.17 -9.10
C ILE A 260 30.60 -30.61 -8.56
N PRO A 261 29.60 -31.44 -8.93
CA PRO A 261 29.55 -32.81 -8.46
C PRO A 261 30.73 -33.61 -9.05
N THR A 262 31.52 -34.27 -8.20
CA THR A 262 32.44 -35.31 -8.68
C THR A 262 31.67 -36.63 -8.81
N PRO A 263 31.85 -37.42 -9.89
CA PRO A 263 31.01 -38.60 -10.19
C PRO A 263 30.95 -39.68 -9.11
N GLU A 264 31.88 -39.68 -8.15
CA GLU A 264 32.04 -40.72 -7.13
C GLU A 264 31.56 -40.30 -5.72
N MET A 265 31.12 -39.05 -5.51
CA MET A 265 30.74 -38.56 -4.18
C MET A 265 29.23 -38.68 -3.90
N LYS A 266 28.85 -39.57 -2.97
CA LYS A 266 27.46 -39.68 -2.45
C LYS A 266 27.14 -38.78 -1.24
N PHE A 267 28.15 -38.31 -0.51
CA PHE A 267 28.01 -37.33 0.61
C PHE A 267 29.27 -36.47 0.74
N PHE A 268 29.10 -35.19 1.11
CA PHE A 268 30.20 -34.24 1.29
C PHE A 268 30.94 -34.46 2.62
N PRO A 269 32.26 -34.74 2.65
CA PRO A 269 32.99 -34.93 3.90
C PRO A 269 33.27 -33.61 4.62
N VAL A 270 32.89 -33.50 5.89
CA VAL A 270 33.15 -32.32 6.76
C VAL A 270 34.59 -32.34 7.35
N LYS A 271 35.35 -33.43 7.17
CA LYS A 271 36.75 -33.54 7.59
C LYS A 271 37.70 -33.51 6.39
N VAL A 272 38.45 -32.43 6.24
CA VAL A 272 39.58 -32.35 5.31
C VAL A 272 40.79 -33.05 5.96
N GLY A 273 40.96 -34.34 5.71
CA GLY A 273 42.13 -35.12 6.13
C GLY A 273 43.30 -34.98 5.15
N LYS A 274 44.52 -35.39 5.56
CA LYS A 274 45.79 -35.28 4.79
C LYS A 274 45.80 -35.94 3.39
N SER A 275 44.73 -36.64 2.97
CA SER A 275 44.66 -37.35 1.69
C SER A 275 43.30 -37.28 0.98
N GLY A 276 42.40 -36.36 1.34
CA GLY A 276 41.06 -36.24 0.71
C GLY A 276 40.91 -35.00 -0.19
N ARG A 277 40.52 -35.18 -1.45
CA ARG A 277 40.16 -34.06 -2.36
C ARG A 277 38.86 -33.41 -1.87
N ALA A 278 38.91 -32.10 -1.60
CA ALA A 278 37.73 -31.29 -1.35
C ALA A 278 36.90 -31.15 -2.65
N PRO A 279 35.57 -30.98 -2.56
CA PRO A 279 34.74 -30.68 -3.72
C PRO A 279 35.20 -29.38 -4.39
N GLU A 280 35.22 -29.35 -5.73
CA GLU A 280 35.42 -28.11 -6.49
C GLU A 280 34.17 -27.22 -6.35
N LEU A 281 34.38 -26.00 -5.88
CA LEU A 281 33.35 -24.97 -5.74
C LEU A 281 33.56 -23.92 -6.83
N GLU A 282 32.57 -23.75 -7.70
CA GLU A 282 32.52 -22.63 -8.63
C GLU A 282 31.78 -21.46 -7.97
N VAL A 283 32.40 -20.29 -7.96
CA VAL A 283 31.79 -19.06 -7.45
C VAL A 283 31.62 -18.10 -8.61
N VAL A 284 30.37 -17.79 -8.97
CA VAL A 284 30.04 -16.93 -10.12
C VAL A 284 29.51 -15.59 -9.61
N PRO A 285 30.17 -14.46 -9.91
CA PRO A 285 29.62 -13.15 -9.64
C PRO A 285 28.48 -12.84 -10.62
N VAL A 286 27.29 -12.57 -10.11
CA VAL A 286 26.11 -12.20 -10.88
C VAL A 286 25.85 -10.71 -10.71
N VAL A 287 25.96 -9.96 -11.82
CA VAL A 287 25.56 -8.55 -11.87
C VAL A 287 24.07 -8.50 -12.12
N LYS A 288 23.30 -8.00 -11.14
CA LYS A 288 21.90 -7.66 -11.38
C LYS A 288 21.86 -6.23 -11.90
N ALA A 289 21.50 -6.04 -13.17
CA ALA A 289 21.13 -4.70 -13.63
C ALA A 289 19.98 -4.21 -12.73
N GLN A 290 20.10 -2.98 -12.21
CA GLN A 290 19.05 -2.36 -11.43
C GLN A 290 17.81 -2.27 -12.33
N ALA A 291 16.86 -3.18 -12.15
CA ALA A 291 15.56 -3.06 -12.78
C ALA A 291 14.91 -1.85 -12.13
N LYS A 292 15.10 -0.67 -12.73
CA LYS A 292 14.36 0.52 -12.34
C LYS A 292 12.89 0.16 -12.51
N GLU A 293 12.19 -0.01 -11.41
CA GLU A 293 10.76 -0.24 -11.45
C GLU A 293 10.13 0.91 -12.23
N LEU A 294 9.54 0.59 -13.39
CA LEU A 294 8.90 1.58 -14.23
C LEU A 294 7.70 2.16 -13.46
N PRO A 295 7.48 3.47 -13.42
CA PRO A 295 6.32 4.01 -12.73
C PRO A 295 5.03 3.44 -13.33
N SER A 296 4.04 3.14 -12.49
CA SER A 296 2.69 2.83 -12.93
C SER A 296 1.98 4.11 -13.37
N ILE A 297 1.46 4.13 -14.60
CA ILE A 297 0.82 5.30 -15.19
C ILE A 297 -0.66 5.03 -15.38
N LEU A 298 -1.51 5.95 -14.93
CA LEU A 298 -2.93 5.99 -15.31
C LEU A 298 -3.14 7.14 -16.32
N PHE A 299 -3.60 6.80 -17.52
CA PHE A 299 -4.10 7.78 -18.49
C PHE A 299 -5.60 7.93 -18.29
N PHE A 300 -6.01 9.07 -17.74
CA PHE A 300 -7.42 9.33 -17.46
C PHE A 300 -8.03 10.11 -18.62
N LEU A 301 -8.89 9.43 -19.39
CA LEU A 301 -9.64 9.97 -20.52
C LEU A 301 -11.03 10.36 -20.03
N ASP A 302 -11.32 11.65 -19.96
CA ASP A 302 -12.61 12.17 -19.51
C ASP A 302 -13.30 12.93 -20.65
N THR A 303 -14.59 12.67 -20.86
CA THR A 303 -15.40 13.38 -21.85
C THR A 303 -15.60 14.85 -21.45
N GLU A 304 -15.56 15.15 -20.15
CA GLU A 304 -15.71 16.51 -19.65
C GLU A 304 -14.40 17.30 -19.76
N LYS A 305 -14.52 18.62 -19.94
CA LYS A 305 -13.36 19.52 -20.03
C LYS A 305 -12.50 19.51 -18.77
N HIS A 306 -13.13 19.36 -17.61
CA HIS A 306 -12.47 19.35 -16.31
C HIS A 306 -12.54 17.95 -15.73
N VAL A 307 -11.39 17.29 -15.72
CA VAL A 307 -11.24 15.93 -15.21
C VAL A 307 -11.52 15.88 -13.71
N SER A 308 -12.22 14.84 -13.27
CA SER A 308 -12.62 14.62 -11.88
C SER A 308 -11.42 14.59 -10.91
N SER A 309 -11.36 15.56 -10.00
CA SER A 309 -10.32 15.60 -8.94
C SER A 309 -10.48 14.47 -7.92
N PHE A 310 -11.71 13.95 -7.78
CA PHE A 310 -12.01 12.82 -6.92
C PHE A 310 -11.31 11.55 -7.44
N ASP A 311 -11.50 11.23 -8.73
CA ASP A 311 -10.93 10.03 -9.33
C ASP A 311 -9.39 10.13 -9.46
N ILE A 312 -8.85 11.33 -9.69
CA ILE A 312 -7.39 11.56 -9.65
C ILE A 312 -6.83 11.24 -8.25
N SER A 313 -7.50 11.70 -7.19
CA SER A 313 -7.07 11.41 -5.82
C SER A 313 -7.16 9.91 -5.52
N MET A 314 -8.23 9.27 -5.97
CA MET A 314 -8.44 7.82 -5.86
C MET A 314 -7.34 7.01 -6.56
N ALA A 315 -6.90 7.45 -7.73
CA ALA A 315 -5.83 6.81 -8.48
C ALA A 315 -4.48 6.85 -7.73
N TYR A 316 -4.12 7.99 -7.12
CA TYR A 316 -2.92 8.05 -6.28
C TYR A 316 -3.05 7.18 -5.02
N ASP A 317 -4.20 7.23 -4.35
CA ASP A 317 -4.51 6.39 -3.18
C ASP A 317 -4.39 4.87 -3.47
N THR A 318 -4.57 4.47 -4.73
CA THR A 318 -4.50 3.07 -5.18
C THR A 318 -3.12 2.67 -5.71
N GLY A 319 -2.15 3.59 -5.64
CA GLY A 319 -0.74 3.34 -5.92
C GLY A 319 -0.34 3.53 -7.39
N PHE A 320 -1.10 4.29 -8.18
CA PHE A 320 -0.55 4.82 -9.43
C PHE A 320 0.51 5.88 -9.11
N ASP A 321 1.68 5.76 -9.74
CA ASP A 321 2.78 6.70 -9.52
C ASP A 321 2.55 8.01 -10.28
N ILE A 322 1.87 7.94 -11.42
CA ILE A 322 1.58 9.07 -12.30
C ILE A 322 0.15 8.96 -12.80
N VAL A 323 -0.62 10.05 -12.70
CA VAL A 323 -1.93 10.18 -13.32
C VAL A 323 -1.87 11.29 -14.37
N VAL A 324 -2.18 10.98 -15.62
CA VAL A 324 -2.16 11.90 -16.75
C VAL A 324 -3.61 12.22 -17.15
N PRO A 325 -4.15 13.40 -16.77
CA PRO A 325 -5.53 13.76 -17.07
C PRO A 325 -5.68 14.36 -18.47
N TYR A 326 -6.58 13.80 -19.26
CA TYR A 326 -7.07 14.34 -20.52
C TYR A 326 -8.56 14.64 -20.39
N GLY A 327 -8.94 15.90 -20.56
CA GLY A 327 -10.34 16.33 -20.56
C GLY A 327 -10.83 16.70 -21.96
N GLY A 328 -12.13 16.61 -22.19
CA GLY A 328 -12.75 16.87 -23.50
C GLY A 328 -12.41 15.81 -24.53
N VAL A 329 -12.20 14.57 -24.11
CA VAL A 329 -11.78 13.47 -24.97
C VAL A 329 -12.99 12.90 -25.72
N GLY A 330 -12.98 13.00 -27.05
CA GLY A 330 -13.89 12.28 -27.93
C GLY A 330 -13.27 10.99 -28.49
N PRO A 331 -13.99 10.25 -29.35
CA PRO A 331 -13.50 9.01 -29.96
C PRO A 331 -12.19 9.17 -30.75
N GLU A 332 -12.02 10.29 -31.47
CA GLU A 332 -10.82 10.53 -32.27
C GLU A 332 -9.62 10.87 -31.39
N GLU A 333 -9.79 11.76 -30.40
CA GLU A 333 -8.73 12.09 -29.43
C GLU A 333 -8.31 10.85 -28.64
N ALA A 334 -9.28 10.03 -28.20
CA ALA A 334 -9.02 8.78 -27.52
C ALA A 334 -8.15 7.85 -28.36
N ARG A 335 -8.44 7.70 -29.66
CA ARG A 335 -7.64 6.87 -30.57
C ARG A 335 -6.19 7.32 -30.60
N THR A 336 -5.96 8.62 -30.80
CA THR A 336 -4.60 9.19 -30.86
C THR A 336 -3.86 8.99 -29.54
N ILE A 337 -4.50 9.32 -28.40
CA ILE A 337 -3.88 9.20 -27.07
C ILE A 337 -3.55 7.73 -26.75
N ILE A 338 -4.48 6.81 -27.01
CA ILE A 338 -4.29 5.39 -26.72
C ILE A 338 -3.18 4.83 -27.60
N GLN A 339 -3.15 5.16 -28.89
CA GLN A 339 -2.12 4.70 -29.82
C GLN A 339 -0.73 5.17 -29.40
N ASP A 340 -0.58 6.44 -29.03
CA ASP A 340 0.69 6.99 -28.54
C ASP A 340 1.13 6.29 -27.24
N ALA A 341 0.20 6.16 -26.28
CA ALA A 341 0.47 5.56 -24.99
C ALA A 341 0.89 4.08 -25.10
N ILE A 342 0.26 3.26 -25.96
CA ILE A 342 0.62 1.84 -26.08
C ILE A 342 1.98 1.60 -26.74
N PHE A 343 2.50 2.55 -27.52
CA PHE A 343 3.85 2.46 -28.12
C PHE A 343 4.94 3.16 -27.31
N SER A 344 4.58 3.87 -26.23
CA SER A 344 5.54 4.56 -25.36
C SER A 344 6.45 3.63 -24.56
N ARG A 345 6.12 2.33 -24.46
CA ARG A 345 6.84 1.32 -23.66
C ARG A 345 6.94 0.00 -24.41
N GLU A 346 7.97 -0.79 -24.10
CA GLU A 346 8.03 -2.19 -24.49
C GLU A 346 6.86 -2.99 -23.87
N PRO A 347 6.43 -4.12 -24.46
CA PRO A 347 5.23 -4.83 -24.04
C PRO A 347 5.18 -5.21 -22.54
N LYS A 348 6.32 -5.56 -21.95
CA LYS A 348 6.40 -5.87 -20.51
C LYS A 348 6.20 -4.61 -19.64
N GLY A 349 6.73 -3.47 -20.07
CA GLY A 349 6.56 -2.18 -19.39
C GLY A 349 5.17 -1.58 -19.58
N LEU A 350 4.51 -1.88 -20.70
CA LEU A 350 3.13 -1.43 -20.99
C LEU A 350 2.12 -1.96 -19.97
N LYS A 351 2.34 -3.16 -19.42
CA LYS A 351 1.51 -3.74 -18.34
C LYS A 351 1.48 -2.90 -17.06
N ARG A 352 2.36 -1.90 -16.92
CA ARG A 352 2.33 -0.92 -15.81
C ARG A 352 1.56 0.36 -16.16
N SER A 353 0.99 0.46 -17.36
CA SER A 353 0.11 1.56 -17.76
C SER A 353 -1.35 1.12 -17.67
N CYS A 354 -2.30 2.01 -17.42
CA CYS A 354 -3.73 1.72 -17.41
C CYS A 354 -4.48 2.92 -18.01
N PHE A 355 -5.66 2.69 -18.58
CA PHE A 355 -6.59 3.76 -18.95
C PHE A 355 -7.77 3.78 -17.99
N LEU A 356 -8.19 4.97 -17.57
CA LEU A 356 -9.48 5.20 -16.93
C LEU A 356 -10.33 6.01 -17.90
N ILE A 357 -11.55 5.56 -18.18
CA ILE A 357 -12.53 6.26 -18.99
C ILE A 357 -13.60 6.80 -18.05
N GLY A 358 -13.62 8.12 -17.90
CA GLY A 358 -14.67 8.86 -17.21
C GLY A 358 -15.48 9.69 -18.18
N GLY A 359 -16.57 10.24 -17.68
CA GLY A 359 -17.43 11.10 -18.47
C GLY A 359 -18.85 11.15 -17.95
N LYS A 360 -19.62 12.06 -18.52
CA LYS A 360 -20.96 12.40 -18.03
C LYS A 360 -22.02 11.39 -18.42
N THR A 361 -21.93 10.83 -19.63
CA THR A 361 -22.95 9.92 -20.16
C THR A 361 -22.38 8.55 -20.48
N LEU A 362 -23.22 7.50 -20.30
CA LEU A 362 -22.84 6.13 -20.63
C LEU A 362 -22.41 6.00 -22.09
N LYS A 363 -23.17 6.61 -23.01
CA LYS A 363 -22.93 6.54 -24.45
C LYS A 363 -21.53 7.04 -24.81
N GLU A 364 -21.16 8.25 -24.38
CA GLU A 364 -19.87 8.85 -24.75
C GLU A 364 -18.70 8.00 -24.20
N THR A 365 -18.80 7.54 -22.95
CA THR A 365 -17.77 6.69 -22.34
C THR A 365 -17.64 5.32 -23.02
N GLU A 366 -18.75 4.75 -23.50
CA GLU A 366 -18.77 3.47 -24.21
C GLU A 366 -18.19 3.58 -25.62
N GLU A 367 -18.40 4.72 -26.29
CA GLU A 367 -17.75 5.02 -27.57
C GLU A 367 -16.22 5.08 -27.40
N ILE A 368 -15.72 5.72 -26.35
CA ILE A 368 -14.28 5.72 -26.01
C ILE A 368 -13.78 4.30 -25.69
N LEU A 369 -14.55 3.51 -24.94
CA LEU A 369 -14.20 2.12 -24.63
C LEU A 369 -14.12 1.26 -25.91
N ALA A 370 -15.04 1.46 -26.85
CA ALA A 370 -15.01 0.78 -28.14
C ALA A 370 -13.75 1.14 -28.93
N VAL A 371 -13.36 2.42 -28.94
CA VAL A 371 -12.09 2.87 -29.54
C VAL A 371 -10.89 2.23 -28.83
N ALA A 372 -10.88 2.16 -27.50
CA ALA A 372 -9.80 1.53 -26.75
C ALA A 372 -9.65 0.04 -27.12
N LYS A 373 -10.78 -0.69 -27.19
CA LYS A 373 -10.80 -2.11 -27.60
C LYS A 373 -10.31 -2.32 -29.03
N GLN A 374 -10.62 -1.41 -29.94
CA GLN A 374 -10.19 -1.49 -31.35
C GLN A 374 -8.72 -1.07 -31.55
N THR A 375 -8.22 -0.13 -30.76
CA THR A 375 -6.88 0.46 -30.93
C THR A 375 -5.78 -0.41 -30.32
N MET A 376 -6.09 -1.14 -29.23
CA MET A 376 -5.14 -2.04 -28.57
C MET A 376 -5.14 -3.44 -29.20
N PHE A 377 -3.97 -3.97 -29.55
CA PHE A 377 -3.80 -5.30 -30.17
C PHE A 377 -2.56 -6.01 -29.60
N PRO A 378 -2.49 -7.35 -29.54
CA PRO A 378 -1.34 -8.02 -28.92
C PRO A 378 -0.04 -7.74 -29.69
N PRO A 379 1.12 -7.53 -29.01
CA PRO A 379 1.32 -7.54 -27.56
C PRO A 379 1.09 -6.16 -26.89
N PHE A 380 0.60 -5.16 -27.62
CA PHE A 380 0.35 -3.78 -27.18
C PHE A 380 -1.08 -3.62 -26.60
N LYS A 381 -1.34 -4.30 -25.49
CA LYS A 381 -2.59 -4.19 -24.72
C LYS A 381 -2.30 -3.89 -23.26
N THR A 382 -3.24 -3.19 -22.61
CA THR A 382 -3.23 -2.99 -21.16
C THR A 382 -4.64 -2.86 -20.59
N SER A 383 -4.74 -2.68 -19.27
CA SER A 383 -5.99 -2.55 -18.52
C SER A 383 -6.74 -1.26 -18.85
N VAL A 384 -8.06 -1.36 -18.97
CA VAL A 384 -8.98 -0.22 -19.14
C VAL A 384 -10.08 -0.30 -18.10
N ILE A 385 -10.25 0.75 -17.31
CA ILE A 385 -11.36 0.96 -16.39
C ILE A 385 -12.34 1.90 -17.07
N ILE A 386 -13.64 1.65 -16.92
CA ILE A 386 -14.69 2.56 -17.32
C ILE A 386 -15.62 2.81 -16.13
N ASP A 387 -15.80 4.06 -15.74
CA ASP A 387 -16.72 4.43 -14.67
C ASP A 387 -17.32 5.83 -14.89
N PRO A 388 -18.44 5.94 -15.62
CA PRO A 388 -18.99 7.23 -16.04
C PRO A 388 -19.50 8.04 -14.84
N HIS A 389 -18.69 8.99 -14.35
CA HIS A 389 -18.97 9.78 -13.13
C HIS A 389 -19.34 8.91 -11.91
N GLY A 390 -18.67 7.76 -11.76
CA GLY A 390 -18.96 6.85 -10.65
C GLY A 390 -20.22 6.00 -10.84
N ALA A 391 -20.85 6.00 -12.01
CA ALA A 391 -22.12 5.29 -12.22
C ALA A 391 -22.00 3.78 -12.05
N TYR A 392 -20.93 3.16 -12.53
CA TYR A 392 -20.75 1.72 -12.45
C TYR A 392 -20.38 1.28 -11.04
N THR A 393 -19.47 2.01 -10.39
CA THR A 393 -19.10 1.72 -8.99
C THR A 393 -20.28 1.96 -8.03
N THR A 394 -21.08 2.99 -8.26
CA THR A 394 -22.31 3.24 -7.47
C THR A 394 -23.35 2.16 -7.70
N ALA A 395 -23.65 1.80 -8.96
CA ALA A 395 -24.60 0.74 -9.27
C ALA A 395 -24.16 -0.62 -8.70
N ALA A 396 -22.87 -0.95 -8.80
CA ALA A 396 -22.28 -2.15 -8.20
C ALA A 396 -22.44 -2.17 -6.67
N ALA A 397 -22.19 -1.03 -6.00
CA ALA A 397 -22.37 -0.88 -4.56
C ALA A 397 -23.84 -1.07 -4.15
N ILE A 398 -24.78 -0.45 -4.87
CA ILE A 398 -26.22 -0.61 -4.64
C ILE A 398 -26.61 -2.07 -4.79
N ALA A 399 -26.31 -2.69 -5.94
CA ALA A 399 -26.75 -4.06 -6.23
C ALA A 399 -26.23 -5.06 -5.20
N ALA A 400 -24.96 -4.93 -4.78
CA ALA A 400 -24.37 -5.79 -3.75
C ALA A 400 -24.99 -5.54 -2.36
N LYS A 401 -25.29 -4.28 -2.00
CA LYS A 401 -25.98 -3.93 -0.76
C LYS A 401 -27.44 -4.39 -0.75
N VAL A 402 -28.12 -4.36 -1.90
CA VAL A 402 -29.47 -4.91 -2.07
C VAL A 402 -29.45 -6.43 -1.84
N GLU A 403 -28.54 -7.15 -2.51
CA GLU A 403 -28.40 -8.60 -2.32
C GLU A 403 -28.15 -8.96 -0.86
N GLN A 404 -27.24 -8.25 -0.18
CA GLN A 404 -26.99 -8.44 1.25
C GLN A 404 -28.21 -8.08 2.11
N GLY A 405 -28.88 -6.97 1.80
CA GLY A 405 -30.01 -6.46 2.58
C GLY A 405 -31.21 -7.38 2.52
N VAL A 406 -31.62 -7.81 1.31
CA VAL A 406 -32.72 -8.75 1.06
C VAL A 406 -32.52 -10.04 1.84
N LYS A 407 -31.31 -10.60 1.81
CA LYS A 407 -30.95 -11.79 2.59
C LYS A 407 -31.04 -11.56 4.10
N ARG A 408 -30.58 -10.41 4.60
CA ARG A 408 -30.60 -10.09 6.04
C ARG A 408 -32.01 -9.95 6.61
N ILE A 409 -32.94 -9.38 5.84
CA ILE A 409 -34.34 -9.21 6.26
C ILE A 409 -35.21 -10.44 5.96
N GLY A 410 -34.62 -11.48 5.35
CA GLY A 410 -35.28 -12.77 5.12
C GLY A 410 -36.32 -12.74 3.99
N MET A 411 -36.08 -11.96 2.94
CA MET A 411 -36.88 -11.98 1.72
C MET A 411 -36.32 -13.01 0.71
N GLU A 412 -37.17 -13.48 -0.21
CA GLU A 412 -36.72 -14.36 -1.31
C GLU A 412 -35.72 -13.64 -2.21
N GLU A 413 -34.69 -14.34 -2.71
CA GLU A 413 -33.59 -13.71 -3.46
C GLU A 413 -33.93 -13.45 -4.95
N HIS A 414 -35.02 -14.03 -5.48
CA HIS A 414 -35.37 -14.01 -6.90
C HIS A 414 -36.87 -13.76 -7.12
N GLY A 415 -37.24 -13.27 -8.31
CA GLY A 415 -38.64 -13.07 -8.69
C GLY A 415 -39.33 -11.89 -7.98
N LEU A 416 -38.57 -11.13 -7.19
CA LEU A 416 -39.06 -9.91 -6.54
C LEU A 416 -39.09 -8.75 -7.52
N LYS A 417 -40.08 -7.87 -7.36
CA LYS A 417 -40.16 -6.60 -8.09
C LYS A 417 -39.21 -5.57 -7.47
N ALA A 418 -38.39 -4.94 -8.31
CA ALA A 418 -37.52 -3.83 -7.94
C ALA A 418 -37.89 -2.57 -8.73
N VAL A 419 -38.04 -1.44 -8.03
CA VAL A 419 -38.35 -0.14 -8.65
C VAL A 419 -37.15 0.80 -8.51
N VAL A 420 -36.65 1.31 -9.64
CA VAL A 420 -35.59 2.33 -9.67
C VAL A 420 -36.22 3.69 -9.97
N LEU A 421 -36.38 4.49 -8.91
CA LEU A 421 -36.98 5.81 -8.95
C LEU A 421 -36.05 6.84 -9.60
N ALA A 422 -36.59 7.62 -10.54
CA ALA A 422 -35.80 8.56 -11.36
C ALA A 422 -34.62 7.89 -12.09
N GLY A 423 -34.80 6.64 -12.52
CA GLY A 423 -33.74 5.76 -13.01
C GLY A 423 -33.13 6.08 -14.38
N THR A 424 -33.57 7.15 -15.05
CA THR A 424 -33.08 7.51 -16.40
C THR A 424 -31.64 8.05 -16.47
N GLY A 425 -30.99 8.24 -15.32
CA GLY A 425 -29.58 8.66 -15.25
C GLY A 425 -28.61 7.47 -15.37
N PRO A 426 -27.29 7.71 -15.53
CA PRO A 426 -26.28 6.66 -15.62
C PRO A 426 -26.33 5.64 -14.46
N VAL A 427 -26.41 6.13 -13.22
CA VAL A 427 -26.51 5.28 -12.01
C VAL A 427 -27.78 4.44 -12.05
N GLY A 428 -28.93 5.05 -12.37
CA GLY A 428 -30.22 4.37 -12.42
C GLY A 428 -30.27 3.27 -13.46
N MET A 429 -29.83 3.55 -14.70
CA MET A 429 -29.80 2.56 -15.77
C MET A 429 -28.85 1.40 -15.47
N ALA A 430 -27.64 1.68 -14.96
CA ALA A 430 -26.69 0.64 -14.57
C ALA A 430 -27.20 -0.20 -13.38
N THR A 431 -27.87 0.43 -12.41
CA THR A 431 -28.51 -0.27 -11.29
C THR A 431 -29.64 -1.17 -11.78
N SER A 432 -30.52 -0.67 -12.65
CA SER A 432 -31.58 -1.46 -13.26
C SER A 432 -31.03 -2.68 -14.01
N ALA A 433 -29.92 -2.51 -14.74
CA ALA A 433 -29.28 -3.61 -15.43
C ALA A 433 -28.75 -4.69 -14.47
N LEU A 434 -28.08 -4.28 -13.39
CA LEU A 434 -27.56 -5.22 -12.38
C LEU A 434 -28.68 -5.94 -11.63
N LEU A 435 -29.73 -5.23 -11.21
CA LEU A 435 -30.88 -5.86 -10.55
C LEU A 435 -31.58 -6.86 -11.48
N ALA A 436 -31.73 -6.55 -12.76
CA ALA A 436 -32.30 -7.49 -13.72
C ALA A 436 -31.41 -8.75 -13.87
N LYS A 437 -30.07 -8.59 -13.91
CA LYS A 437 -29.12 -9.72 -13.89
C LYS A 437 -29.20 -10.57 -12.62
N LEU A 438 -29.67 -10.00 -11.51
CA LEU A 438 -29.90 -10.72 -10.25
C LEU A 438 -31.25 -11.46 -10.20
N GLY A 439 -32.07 -11.33 -11.24
CA GLY A 439 -33.36 -12.02 -11.33
C GLY A 439 -34.54 -11.23 -10.75
N TYR A 440 -34.41 -9.90 -10.57
CA TYR A 440 -35.51 -9.03 -10.22
C TYR A 440 -36.35 -8.65 -11.45
N GLU A 441 -37.65 -8.47 -11.26
CA GLU A 441 -38.51 -7.77 -12.21
C GLU A 441 -38.33 -6.26 -12.02
N VAL A 442 -37.61 -5.62 -12.94
CA VAL A 442 -37.16 -4.23 -12.74
C VAL A 442 -38.04 -3.23 -13.47
N HIS A 443 -38.55 -2.25 -12.73
CA HIS A 443 -39.25 -1.07 -13.22
C HIS A 443 -38.38 0.17 -13.07
N LEU A 444 -37.90 0.71 -14.18
CA LEU A 444 -37.15 1.97 -14.25
C LEU A 444 -38.12 3.12 -14.48
N THR A 445 -38.06 4.16 -13.66
CA THR A 445 -39.07 5.23 -13.70
C THR A 445 -38.56 6.59 -14.18
N SER A 446 -39.48 7.41 -14.69
CA SER A 446 -39.27 8.80 -15.09
C SER A 446 -40.56 9.60 -15.00
N ARG A 447 -40.45 10.92 -14.89
CA ARG A 447 -41.62 11.83 -15.00
C ARG A 447 -42.28 11.81 -16.39
N SER A 448 -41.53 11.38 -17.41
CA SER A 448 -42.01 11.21 -18.79
C SER A 448 -41.98 9.73 -19.17
N GLU A 449 -43.13 9.21 -19.63
CA GLU A 449 -43.28 7.83 -20.10
C GLU A 449 -42.33 7.53 -21.27
N GLU A 450 -42.25 8.44 -22.24
CA GLU A 450 -41.34 8.32 -23.39
C GLU A 450 -39.89 8.18 -22.93
N LYS A 451 -39.46 9.01 -21.96
CA LYS A 451 -38.11 8.95 -21.42
C LYS A 451 -37.86 7.64 -20.65
N ALA A 452 -38.85 7.15 -19.89
CA ALA A 452 -38.72 5.88 -19.18
C ALA A 452 -38.53 4.71 -20.15
N LYS A 453 -39.39 4.63 -21.19
CA LYS A 453 -39.31 3.58 -22.23
C LYS A 453 -37.99 3.65 -22.98
N LYS A 454 -37.57 4.83 -23.41
CA LYS A 454 -36.28 5.02 -24.08
C LYS A 454 -35.11 4.55 -23.20
N SER A 455 -35.07 4.89 -21.92
CA SER A 455 -34.02 4.40 -21.01
C SER A 455 -34.08 2.89 -20.81
N ALA A 456 -35.27 2.28 -20.80
CA ALA A 456 -35.41 0.82 -20.76
C ALA A 456 -34.87 0.15 -22.03
N ASP A 457 -35.13 0.73 -23.21
CA ASP A 457 -34.56 0.27 -24.47
C ASP A 457 -33.03 0.39 -24.49
N GLU A 458 -32.48 1.50 -23.97
CA GLU A 458 -31.03 1.68 -23.83
C GLU A 458 -30.40 0.62 -22.89
N VAL A 459 -31.10 0.26 -21.80
CA VAL A 459 -30.65 -0.81 -20.90
C VAL A 459 -30.63 -2.17 -21.63
N LEU A 460 -31.68 -2.46 -22.41
CA LEU A 460 -31.77 -3.68 -23.21
C LEU A 460 -30.68 -3.74 -24.29
N GLU A 461 -30.45 -2.65 -25.01
CA GLU A 461 -29.44 -2.59 -26.05
C GLU A 461 -28.03 -2.82 -25.50
N ARG A 462 -27.72 -2.18 -24.37
CA ARG A 462 -26.36 -2.16 -23.80
C ARG A 462 -26.02 -3.42 -23.02
N TRP A 463 -26.91 -3.90 -22.15
CA TRP A 463 -26.61 -5.00 -21.24
C TRP A 463 -27.41 -6.28 -21.52
N LYS A 464 -28.23 -6.28 -22.57
CA LYS A 464 -29.03 -7.45 -23.01
C LYS A 464 -29.96 -8.00 -21.92
N VAL A 465 -30.47 -7.11 -21.07
CA VAL A 465 -31.44 -7.42 -20.02
C VAL A 465 -32.70 -6.60 -20.20
N LYS A 466 -33.86 -7.21 -19.93
CA LYS A 466 -35.15 -6.55 -20.06
C LYS A 466 -35.50 -5.84 -18.76
N VAL A 467 -35.91 -4.57 -18.87
CA VAL A 467 -36.49 -3.77 -17.78
C VAL A 467 -37.72 -3.05 -18.32
N GLU A 468 -38.65 -2.67 -17.45
CA GLU A 468 -39.86 -1.94 -17.84
C GLU A 468 -39.71 -0.44 -17.55
N GLY A 469 -39.99 0.41 -18.54
CA GLY A 469 -40.02 1.86 -18.38
C GLY A 469 -41.39 2.35 -17.94
N VAL A 470 -41.50 2.88 -16.71
CA VAL A 470 -42.79 3.33 -16.11
C VAL A 470 -42.79 4.83 -15.84
N LYS A 471 -43.92 5.49 -16.10
CA LYS A 471 -44.11 6.90 -15.75
C LYS A 471 -44.41 7.02 -14.25
N VAL A 472 -43.63 7.85 -13.57
CA VAL A 472 -43.86 8.32 -12.20
C VAL A 472 -43.58 9.82 -12.14
N SER A 473 -44.64 10.62 -12.03
CA SER A 473 -44.61 12.08 -12.09
C SER A 473 -45.13 12.76 -10.83
N ASN A 474 -45.75 12.00 -9.92
CA ASN A 474 -46.31 12.49 -8.66
C ASN A 474 -46.33 11.35 -7.61
N GLN A 475 -46.65 11.69 -6.35
CA GLN A 475 -46.67 10.74 -5.23
C GLN A 475 -47.74 9.65 -5.37
N GLN A 476 -48.88 9.91 -6.03
CA GLN A 476 -49.89 8.88 -6.29
C GLN A 476 -49.35 7.81 -7.25
N GLU A 477 -48.74 8.23 -8.35
CA GLU A 477 -48.08 7.32 -9.30
C GLU A 477 -46.91 6.57 -8.64
N ALA A 478 -46.19 7.22 -7.71
CA ALA A 478 -45.15 6.58 -6.91
C ALA A 478 -45.74 5.48 -6.01
N LEU A 479 -46.81 5.78 -5.26
CA LEU A 479 -47.49 4.79 -4.43
C LEU A 479 -47.94 3.58 -5.24
N GLU A 480 -48.60 3.79 -6.39
CA GLU A 480 -49.08 2.69 -7.23
C GLU A 480 -47.95 1.76 -7.71
N VAL A 481 -46.81 2.30 -8.15
CA VAL A 481 -45.71 1.45 -8.63
C VAL A 481 -45.01 0.71 -7.48
N LEU A 482 -45.02 1.29 -6.27
CA LEU A 482 -44.30 0.81 -5.09
C LEU A 482 -45.08 -0.21 -4.24
N LYS A 483 -46.41 -0.31 -4.37
CA LYS A 483 -47.26 -1.26 -3.61
C LYS A 483 -46.69 -2.69 -3.64
N ASP A 484 -46.43 -3.21 -4.84
CA ASP A 484 -45.92 -4.57 -5.05
C ASP A 484 -44.37 -4.64 -5.10
N ALA A 485 -43.69 -3.51 -4.91
CA ALA A 485 -42.23 -3.47 -4.95
C ALA A 485 -41.64 -4.01 -3.65
N SER A 486 -40.66 -4.91 -3.78
CA SER A 486 -39.87 -5.43 -2.66
C SER A 486 -38.59 -4.63 -2.45
N VAL A 487 -38.02 -4.13 -3.54
CA VAL A 487 -36.80 -3.30 -3.52
C VAL A 487 -37.11 -1.97 -4.19
N VAL A 488 -36.68 -0.87 -3.57
CA VAL A 488 -36.83 0.48 -4.10
C VAL A 488 -35.48 1.17 -4.06
N VAL A 489 -35.03 1.71 -5.19
CA VAL A 489 -33.78 2.47 -5.27
C VAL A 489 -34.08 3.88 -5.77
N ALA A 490 -33.84 4.89 -4.94
CA ALA A 490 -33.98 6.29 -5.28
C ALA A 490 -32.69 6.84 -5.89
N THR A 491 -32.68 7.06 -7.21
CA THR A 491 -31.53 7.64 -7.96
C THR A 491 -31.82 9.05 -8.46
N GLY A 492 -32.55 9.83 -7.67
CA GLY A 492 -32.96 11.19 -7.98
C GLY A 492 -31.81 12.20 -8.03
N ALA A 493 -32.11 13.39 -8.54
CA ALA A 493 -31.19 14.52 -8.42
C ALA A 493 -31.01 14.91 -6.94
N LEU A 494 -29.89 15.57 -6.64
CA LEU A 494 -29.58 16.06 -5.29
C LEU A 494 -30.72 16.93 -4.74
N GLY A 495 -31.10 16.70 -3.47
CA GLY A 495 -32.14 17.48 -2.79
C GLY A 495 -33.56 17.28 -3.36
N THR A 496 -33.83 16.13 -4.00
CA THR A 496 -35.16 15.81 -4.54
C THR A 496 -35.77 14.65 -3.76
N GLU A 497 -36.90 14.89 -3.11
CA GLU A 497 -37.72 13.85 -2.49
C GLU A 497 -38.54 13.11 -3.58
N LEU A 498 -38.45 11.78 -3.59
CA LEU A 498 -39.15 10.89 -4.53
C LEU A 498 -40.26 10.09 -3.84
N VAL A 499 -40.09 9.77 -2.56
CA VAL A 499 -41.08 9.06 -1.74
C VAL A 499 -41.37 9.88 -0.49
N SER A 500 -42.59 10.40 -0.40
CA SER A 500 -43.08 11.17 0.75
C SER A 500 -43.36 10.30 1.96
N LYS A 501 -43.51 10.93 3.13
CA LYS A 501 -43.87 10.22 4.36
C LYS A 501 -45.25 9.57 4.25
N GLU A 502 -46.21 10.27 3.66
CA GLU A 502 -47.57 9.79 3.44
C GLU A 502 -47.56 8.55 2.52
N THR A 503 -46.72 8.56 1.47
CA THR A 503 -46.52 7.37 0.63
C THR A 503 -45.93 6.20 1.43
N LEU A 504 -44.95 6.43 2.30
CA LEU A 504 -44.39 5.36 3.13
C LEU A 504 -45.42 4.74 4.09
N GLU A 505 -46.27 5.57 4.70
CA GLU A 505 -47.31 5.13 5.64
C GLU A 505 -48.40 4.26 4.96
N GLU A 506 -48.60 4.40 3.65
CA GLU A 506 -49.54 3.58 2.87
C GLU A 506 -48.93 2.29 2.29
N LEU A 507 -47.61 2.16 2.30
CA LEU A 507 -46.93 0.96 1.83
C LEU A 507 -47.02 -0.14 2.88
N ASN A 508 -47.22 -1.38 2.42
CA ASN A 508 -47.34 -2.55 3.28
C ASN A 508 -46.36 -3.64 2.87
N GLY A 509 -46.09 -4.52 3.82
CA GLY A 509 -45.21 -5.67 3.66
C GLY A 509 -43.74 -5.29 3.66
N LYS A 510 -42.90 -6.32 3.73
CA LYS A 510 -41.46 -6.16 3.86
C LYS A 510 -40.83 -5.53 2.61
N LYS A 511 -40.08 -4.43 2.79
CA LYS A 511 -39.41 -3.71 1.69
C LYS A 511 -37.99 -3.29 2.07
N LEU A 512 -37.10 -3.29 1.08
CA LEU A 512 -35.77 -2.68 1.18
C LEU A 512 -35.71 -1.42 0.31
N MET A 513 -35.35 -0.31 0.94
CA MET A 513 -35.25 1.00 0.31
C MET A 513 -33.80 1.50 0.34
N VAL A 514 -33.30 1.95 -0.80
CA VAL A 514 -31.93 2.48 -0.95
C VAL A 514 -32.01 3.89 -1.50
N ASP A 515 -31.33 4.84 -0.86
CA ASP A 515 -31.25 6.23 -1.32
C ASP A 515 -29.80 6.60 -1.58
N VAL A 516 -29.51 7.17 -2.76
CA VAL A 516 -28.18 7.70 -3.09
C VAL A 516 -28.08 9.22 -3.00
N ASN A 517 -29.16 9.90 -2.61
CA ASN A 517 -29.15 11.33 -2.38
C ASN A 517 -28.61 11.66 -0.97
N ALA A 518 -27.39 12.21 -0.91
CA ALA A 518 -26.79 12.68 0.34
C ALA A 518 -27.17 14.13 0.71
N VAL A 519 -27.93 14.83 -0.15
CA VAL A 519 -28.29 16.23 0.02
C VAL A 519 -29.75 16.36 0.46
N PRO A 520 -30.05 17.02 1.59
CA PRO A 520 -31.42 17.22 2.05
C PRO A 520 -32.28 18.05 1.06
N PRO A 521 -33.58 17.77 0.94
CA PRO A 521 -34.29 16.63 1.54
C PRO A 521 -33.84 15.29 0.93
N PRO A 522 -33.90 14.17 1.69
CA PRO A 522 -33.56 12.85 1.17
C PRO A 522 -34.51 12.45 0.03
N GLY A 523 -34.10 11.50 -0.80
CA GLY A 523 -34.94 10.90 -1.83
C GLY A 523 -36.10 10.10 -1.25
N ILE A 524 -35.92 9.53 -0.07
CA ILE A 524 -36.95 8.76 0.66
C ILE A 524 -37.15 9.41 2.02
N ALA A 525 -38.38 9.81 2.34
CA ALA A 525 -38.71 10.45 3.60
C ALA A 525 -38.25 9.60 4.80
N GLY A 526 -37.70 10.25 5.83
CA GLY A 526 -37.16 9.57 7.02
C GLY A 526 -35.81 8.87 6.83
N MET A 527 -35.28 8.76 5.61
CA MET A 527 -33.94 8.21 5.37
C MET A 527 -32.85 9.16 5.87
N MET A 528 -31.95 8.65 6.72
CA MET A 528 -30.71 9.35 7.06
C MET A 528 -29.56 8.83 6.18
N PRO A 529 -28.58 9.67 5.81
CA PRO A 529 -27.49 9.24 4.94
C PRO A 529 -26.66 8.06 5.47
N ASN A 530 -26.61 7.86 6.80
CA ASN A 530 -25.85 6.81 7.47
C ASN A 530 -26.68 5.57 7.88
N HIS A 531 -27.95 5.48 7.50
CA HIS A 531 -28.75 4.27 7.76
C HIS A 531 -28.16 3.06 7.01
N ASP A 532 -27.87 1.97 7.71
CA ASP A 532 -27.45 0.68 7.13
C ASP A 532 -28.37 -0.41 7.66
N MET A 533 -29.48 -0.66 6.95
CA MET A 533 -30.54 -1.58 7.34
C MET A 533 -31.39 -1.11 8.54
N GLU A 534 -31.53 0.20 8.72
CA GLU A 534 -32.40 0.76 9.76
C GLU A 534 -33.86 0.72 9.32
N GLU A 535 -34.78 0.46 10.25
CA GLU A 535 -36.21 0.46 9.96
C GLU A 535 -36.74 1.90 9.85
N LEU A 536 -37.30 2.25 8.69
CA LEU A 536 -37.88 3.57 8.40
C LEU A 536 -39.37 3.64 8.79
N PHE A 537 -40.06 2.52 8.57
CA PHE A 537 -41.47 2.30 8.85
C PHE A 537 -41.71 0.78 9.00
N ASP A 538 -42.88 0.36 9.46
CA ASP A 538 -43.22 -1.04 9.74
C ASP A 538 -42.80 -1.99 8.60
N GLU A 539 -41.80 -2.83 8.84
CA GLU A 539 -41.16 -3.75 7.88
C GLU A 539 -40.49 -3.11 6.64
N ILE A 540 -40.28 -1.79 6.63
CA ILE A 540 -39.57 -1.04 5.58
C ILE A 540 -38.18 -0.65 6.07
N TYR A 541 -37.14 -1.23 5.48
CA TYR A 541 -35.74 -1.05 5.88
C TYR A 541 -34.99 -0.14 4.91
N GLY A 542 -34.12 0.72 5.42
CA GLY A 542 -33.41 1.76 4.68
C GLY A 542 -31.90 1.59 4.63
N ILE A 543 -31.31 1.86 3.46
CA ILE A 543 -29.87 2.06 3.26
C ILE A 543 -29.63 3.46 2.68
N GLY A 544 -28.89 4.28 3.41
CA GLY A 544 -28.63 5.68 3.09
C GLY A 544 -27.41 5.93 2.18
N ALA A 545 -27.33 7.15 1.67
CA ALA A 545 -26.38 7.54 0.64
C ALA A 545 -24.90 7.46 1.05
N LEU A 546 -24.56 7.73 2.32
CA LEU A 546 -23.17 7.60 2.80
C LEU A 546 -22.77 6.15 2.94
N VAL A 547 -23.69 5.25 3.30
CA VAL A 547 -23.41 3.81 3.36
C VAL A 547 -23.12 3.26 1.97
N VAL A 548 -23.91 3.66 0.98
CA VAL A 548 -23.65 3.33 -0.43
C VAL A 548 -22.35 3.98 -0.91
N GLY A 549 -22.13 5.26 -0.61
CA GLY A 549 -20.97 6.04 -1.05
C GLY A 549 -19.64 5.54 -0.48
N GLU A 550 -19.59 5.22 0.81
CA GLU A 550 -18.41 4.62 1.44
C GLU A 550 -18.08 3.27 0.82
N PHE A 551 -19.09 2.45 0.53
CA PHE A 551 -18.89 1.16 -0.11
C PHE A 551 -18.47 1.33 -1.58
N LYS A 552 -19.09 2.24 -2.34
CA LYS A 552 -18.71 2.64 -3.70
C LYS A 552 -17.23 3.02 -3.78
N ASN A 553 -16.77 3.88 -2.89
CA ASN A 553 -15.37 4.33 -2.85
C ASN A 553 -14.41 3.16 -2.68
N ARG A 554 -14.78 2.16 -1.88
CA ARG A 554 -13.97 0.95 -1.70
C ARG A 554 -13.98 0.05 -2.93
N VAL A 555 -15.15 -0.13 -3.55
CA VAL A 555 -15.28 -0.88 -4.81
C VAL A 555 -14.42 -0.25 -5.91
N GLU A 556 -14.42 1.08 -5.99
CA GLU A 556 -13.59 1.83 -6.93
C GLU A 556 -12.10 1.62 -6.65
N LYS A 557 -11.65 1.78 -5.40
CA LYS A 557 -10.26 1.52 -4.99
C LYS A 557 -9.79 0.13 -5.43
N GLU A 558 -10.60 -0.87 -5.12
CA GLU A 558 -10.26 -2.27 -5.39
C GLU A 558 -10.31 -2.60 -6.89
N THR A 559 -11.19 -1.95 -7.64
CA THR A 559 -11.22 -2.04 -9.11
C THR A 559 -9.96 -1.42 -9.72
N MET A 560 -9.53 -0.24 -9.27
CA MET A 560 -8.29 0.40 -9.70
C MET A 560 -7.05 -0.44 -9.34
N ILE A 561 -6.98 -0.99 -8.13
CA ILE A 561 -5.90 -1.90 -7.71
C ILE A 561 -5.86 -3.15 -8.59
N ALA A 562 -7.02 -3.75 -8.87
CA ALA A 562 -7.13 -4.92 -9.74
C ALA A 562 -6.65 -4.62 -11.16
N ALA A 563 -7.09 -3.50 -11.74
CA ALA A 563 -6.69 -3.06 -13.07
C ALA A 563 -5.18 -2.78 -13.16
N ARG A 564 -4.63 -2.07 -12.18
CA ARG A 564 -3.19 -1.80 -12.08
C ARG A 564 -2.36 -3.08 -12.01
N SER A 565 -2.85 -4.08 -11.27
CA SER A 565 -2.11 -5.33 -11.01
C SER A 565 -2.24 -6.36 -12.13
N ALA A 566 -3.37 -6.38 -12.84
CA ALA A 566 -3.63 -7.36 -13.91
C ALA A 566 -2.73 -7.14 -15.14
N GLY A 567 -2.43 -5.87 -15.44
CA GLY A 567 -1.63 -5.47 -16.61
C GLY A 567 -2.31 -5.65 -17.97
N GLU A 568 -3.51 -6.22 -18.01
CA GLU A 568 -4.45 -6.21 -19.14
C GLU A 568 -5.87 -6.55 -18.66
N GLY A 569 -6.90 -6.09 -19.38
CA GLY A 569 -8.30 -6.43 -19.08
C GLY A 569 -9.24 -5.23 -19.21
N ILE A 570 -10.54 -5.51 -19.20
CA ILE A 570 -11.59 -4.49 -19.19
C ILE A 570 -12.34 -4.58 -17.85
N PHE A 571 -12.37 -3.47 -17.15
CA PHE A 571 -12.95 -3.33 -15.81
C PHE A 571 -14.20 -2.47 -15.94
N ASP A 572 -15.30 -3.10 -16.36
CA ASP A 572 -16.61 -2.48 -16.62
C ASP A 572 -17.62 -2.76 -15.51
N LEU A 573 -18.92 -2.46 -15.76
CA LEU A 573 -20.00 -2.64 -14.80
C LEU A 573 -20.04 -4.04 -14.18
N GLU A 574 -19.82 -5.08 -15.00
CA GLU A 574 -19.91 -6.46 -14.54
C GLU A 574 -18.71 -6.84 -13.68
N HIS A 575 -17.50 -6.50 -14.11
CA HIS A 575 -16.31 -6.70 -13.28
C HIS A 575 -16.43 -5.97 -11.94
N THR A 576 -16.91 -4.71 -11.99
CA THR A 576 -17.08 -3.86 -10.80
C THR A 576 -18.11 -4.45 -9.84
N PHE A 577 -19.22 -4.99 -10.36
CA PHE A 577 -20.22 -5.68 -9.55
C PHE A 577 -19.67 -6.94 -8.87
N TRP A 578 -18.93 -7.79 -9.60
CA TRP A 578 -18.29 -8.96 -9.01
C TRP A 578 -17.29 -8.58 -7.91
N LYS A 579 -16.54 -7.48 -8.11
CA LYS A 579 -15.65 -6.94 -7.09
C LYS A 579 -16.41 -6.49 -5.85
N ALA A 580 -17.55 -5.81 -6.01
CA ALA A 580 -18.41 -5.40 -4.90
C ALA A 580 -18.92 -6.62 -4.10
N ARG A 581 -19.44 -7.65 -4.78
CA ARG A 581 -19.90 -8.88 -4.13
C ARG A 581 -18.78 -9.59 -3.36
N GLU A 582 -17.58 -9.67 -3.96
CA GLU A 582 -16.40 -10.23 -3.30
C GLU A 582 -16.06 -9.47 -2.00
N LEU A 583 -16.11 -8.13 -2.03
CA LEU A 583 -15.79 -7.31 -0.87
C LEU A 583 -16.77 -7.55 0.28
N LEU A 584 -18.08 -7.60 0.04
CA LEU A 584 -19.06 -7.89 1.10
C LEU A 584 -18.87 -9.31 1.66
N THR A 585 -18.62 -10.30 0.80
CA THR A 585 -18.37 -11.68 1.24
C THR A 585 -17.14 -11.76 2.14
N ARG A 586 -16.07 -11.04 1.80
CA ARG A 586 -14.85 -10.94 2.63
C ARG A 586 -15.14 -10.27 3.97
N GLU A 587 -16.00 -9.25 4.00
CA GLU A 587 -16.40 -8.59 5.25
C GLU A 587 -17.21 -9.48 6.17
N GLU A 588 -18.13 -10.27 5.63
CA GLU A 588 -18.90 -11.24 6.41
C GLU A 588 -18.00 -12.31 7.05
N ARG A 589 -16.84 -12.58 6.43
CA ARG A 589 -15.80 -13.48 6.96
C ARG A 589 -14.81 -12.79 7.90
N LYS A 590 -14.78 -11.46 7.97
CA LYS A 590 -13.90 -10.74 8.90
C LYS A 590 -14.47 -10.88 10.31
N ILE A 591 -13.73 -11.57 11.17
CA ILE A 591 -14.02 -11.60 12.60
C ILE A 591 -13.77 -10.20 13.16
N LYS A 592 -14.85 -9.45 13.43
CA LYS A 592 -14.77 -8.17 14.15
C LYS A 592 -14.47 -8.47 15.61
N LEU A 593 -13.21 -8.35 16.00
CA LEU A 593 -12.80 -8.43 17.39
C LEU A 593 -12.88 -7.02 18.01
N ALA A 594 -13.70 -6.87 19.05
CA ALA A 594 -13.69 -5.65 19.84
C ALA A 594 -12.31 -5.49 20.50
N PRO A 595 -11.78 -4.25 20.66
CA PRO A 595 -10.56 -4.04 21.42
C PRO A 595 -10.78 -4.48 22.87
N ILE A 596 -10.12 -5.55 23.29
CA ILE A 596 -10.17 -6.04 24.66
C ILE A 596 -9.22 -5.17 25.49
N ARG A 597 -9.77 -4.44 26.46
CA ARG A 597 -8.98 -3.69 27.43
C ARG A 597 -8.75 -4.59 28.65
N VAL A 598 -7.50 -4.91 28.92
CA VAL A 598 -7.09 -5.63 30.13
C VAL A 598 -6.44 -4.63 31.08
N ALA A 599 -6.99 -4.49 32.29
CA ALA A 599 -6.41 -3.68 33.36
C ALA A 599 -6.05 -4.62 34.53
N ALA A 600 -4.91 -4.36 35.18
CA ALA A 600 -4.61 -5.00 36.47
C ALA A 600 -5.56 -4.45 37.54
N SER A 601 -6.16 -5.33 38.34
CA SER A 601 -7.01 -4.98 39.48
C SER A 601 -6.22 -4.49 40.69
#